data_AF-A0AA35WG19-F1
#
_entry.id   AF-A0AA35WG19-F1
#
_cell.length_a   1.000
_cell.length_b   1.000
_cell.length_c   1.000
_cell.angle_alpha   90.00
_cell.angle_beta   90.00
_cell.angle_gamma   90.00
#
_symmetry.space_group_name_H-M   'P 1'
#
loop_
_entity.id
_entity.type
_entity.pdbx_description
1 polymer ?
#
loop_
_entity_poly.entity_id
_entity_poly.type
_entity_poly.pdbx_seq_one_letter_code
_entity_poly.pdbx_strand_id
1 'polypeptide(L)'
;MYLGVYTLYDRVSGGVVHGVKPGPEPYLSQTEKKELGGYLKHCAKVGYGKTRRDVLCIVESAVNESGKLRSGHVSDGWWRRFKEHQGDLSLRQGDSTAHARMDTMNQETIDHYFMLLRETLTTHGLLNKPSHIYNVDETGVPLVVHLPLPQPLHICPPVLPLLQPAQ
;
A
#
# COMPACT_ATOMS: atom_id res chain seq x y z
N MET A 1 16.85 -10.66 25.86
CA MET A 1 17.77 -9.65 25.30
C MET A 1 17.83 -8.52 26.31
N TYR A 2 18.96 -8.36 27.01
CA TYR A 2 19.10 -7.43 28.13
C TYR A 2 18.92 -5.97 27.65
N LEU A 3 18.02 -5.24 28.31
CA LEU A 3 18.00 -3.78 28.28
C LEU A 3 19.32 -3.30 28.90
N GLY A 4 20.20 -2.68 28.12
CA GLY A 4 21.36 -1.98 28.65
C GLY A 4 20.87 -0.83 29.53
N VAL A 5 20.93 -1.00 30.84
CA VAL A 5 20.61 0.05 31.80
C VAL A 5 21.81 1.00 31.81
N TYR A 6 21.71 2.13 31.13
CA TYR A 6 22.74 3.17 31.23
C TYR A 6 22.76 3.67 32.66
N THR A 7 23.93 3.63 33.26
CA THR A 7 24.09 4.05 34.65
C THR A 7 24.10 5.57 34.72
N LEU A 8 23.77 6.12 35.89
CA LEU A 8 23.94 7.56 36.15
C LEU A 8 25.40 7.98 35.92
N TYR A 9 26.34 7.07 36.23
CA TYR A 9 27.76 7.23 35.96
C TYR A 9 28.06 7.44 34.48
N ASP A 10 27.49 6.66 33.55
CA ASP A 10 27.72 6.82 32.09
C ASP A 10 27.24 8.18 31.55
N ARG A 11 26.22 8.77 32.18
CA ARG A 11 25.72 10.10 31.81
C ARG A 11 26.61 11.21 32.36
N VAL A 12 27.08 11.07 33.61
CA VAL A 12 27.94 12.07 34.26
C VAL A 12 29.36 12.07 33.67
N SER A 13 29.86 10.90 33.26
CA SER A 13 31.18 10.74 32.64
C SER A 13 31.20 11.01 31.13
N GLY A 14 30.06 11.40 30.53
CA GLY A 14 29.96 11.78 29.11
C GLY A 14 29.97 10.59 28.14
N GLY A 15 29.88 9.35 28.63
CA GLY A 15 29.79 8.15 27.79
C GLY A 15 28.47 8.04 27.02
N VAL A 16 27.44 8.79 27.42
CA VAL A 16 26.14 8.86 26.74
C VAL A 16 25.76 10.30 26.45
N VAL A 17 25.48 10.59 25.18
CA VAL A 17 24.93 11.90 24.78
C VAL A 17 23.52 12.06 25.33
N HIS A 18 23.25 13.17 26.02
CA HIS A 18 21.91 13.45 26.52
C HIS A 18 20.91 13.65 25.37
N GLY A 19 19.72 13.05 25.49
CA GLY A 19 18.63 13.21 24.52
C GLY A 19 18.58 12.17 23.40
N VAL A 20 19.56 11.27 23.27
CA VAL A 20 19.48 10.16 22.30
C VAL A 20 18.75 8.95 22.89
N LYS A 21 17.84 8.36 22.11
CA LYS A 21 17.21 7.09 22.48
C LYS A 21 18.21 5.97 22.25
N PRO A 22 18.55 5.18 23.28
CA PRO A 22 19.46 4.07 23.10
C PRO A 22 18.79 2.96 22.30
N GLY A 23 19.52 2.43 21.32
CA GLY A 23 19.06 1.33 20.50
C GLY A 23 20.06 0.98 19.40
N PRO A 24 19.87 -0.17 18.74
CA PRO A 24 20.66 -0.53 17.56
C PRO A 24 20.52 0.53 16.48
N GLU A 25 21.57 0.69 15.67
CA GLU A 25 21.53 1.55 14.50
C GLU A 25 20.36 1.12 13.58
N PRO A 26 19.51 2.06 13.12
CA PRO A 26 18.41 1.73 12.23
C PRO A 26 18.92 1.30 10.85
N TYR A 27 18.18 0.40 10.19
CA TYR A 27 18.51 -0.05 8.82
C TYR A 27 18.57 1.10 7.80
N LEU A 28 17.62 2.04 7.92
CA LEU A 28 17.54 3.24 7.10
C LEU A 28 17.52 4.47 8.01
N SER A 29 18.23 5.52 7.59
CA SER A 29 18.17 6.85 8.17
C SER A 29 16.78 7.46 8.02
N GLN A 30 16.52 8.55 8.75
CA GLN A 30 15.23 9.21 8.68
C GLN A 30 14.97 9.84 7.29
N THR A 31 16.03 10.27 6.60
CA THR A 31 15.95 10.82 5.24
C THR A 31 15.57 9.74 4.24
N GLU A 32 16.28 8.61 4.24
CA GLU A 32 15.99 7.48 3.35
C GLU A 32 14.57 6.93 3.54
N LYS A 33 14.09 6.87 4.80
CA LYS A 33 12.69 6.49 5.08
C LYS A 33 11.69 7.46 4.46
N LYS A 34 11.95 8.77 4.51
CA LYS A 34 11.10 9.78 3.88
C LYS A 34 11.12 9.67 2.36
N GLU A 35 12.29 9.44 1.77
CA GLU A 35 12.46 9.23 0.33
C GLU A 35 11.70 7.97 -0.13
N LEU A 36 11.86 6.85 0.58
CA LEU A 36 11.11 5.63 0.32
C LEU A 36 9.60 5.89 0.42
N GLY A 37 9.16 6.61 1.45
CA GLY A 37 7.76 7.00 1.59
C GLY A 37 7.26 7.86 0.43
N GLY A 38 8.07 8.80 -0.07
CA GLY A 38 7.77 9.64 -1.23
C GLY A 38 7.69 8.83 -2.53
N TYR A 39 8.63 7.92 -2.74
CA TYR A 39 8.63 6.97 -3.85
C TYR A 39 7.36 6.13 -3.87
N LEU A 40 6.95 5.56 -2.74
CA LEU A 40 5.73 4.76 -2.66
C LEU A 40 4.46 5.57 -2.97
N LYS A 41 4.39 6.83 -2.52
CA LYS A 41 3.29 7.74 -2.87
C LYS A 41 3.28 8.05 -4.37
N HIS A 42 4.44 8.26 -4.98
CA HIS A 42 4.56 8.47 -6.41
C HIS A 42 4.10 7.25 -7.21
N CYS A 43 4.58 6.06 -6.85
CA CYS A 43 4.17 4.81 -7.48
C CYS A 43 2.65 4.58 -7.38
N ALA A 44 2.06 4.85 -6.22
CA ALA A 44 0.60 4.79 -6.04
C ALA A 44 -0.14 5.79 -6.95
N LYS A 45 0.38 7.01 -7.12
CA LYS A 45 -0.23 8.03 -8.01
C LYS A 45 -0.23 7.62 -9.48
N VAL A 46 0.81 6.91 -9.91
CA VAL A 46 0.94 6.38 -11.29
C VAL A 46 0.07 5.12 -11.49
N GLY A 47 -0.56 4.59 -10.44
CA GLY A 47 -1.35 3.35 -10.49
C GLY A 47 -0.53 2.08 -10.28
N TYR A 48 0.75 2.22 -9.91
CA TYR A 48 1.67 1.13 -9.66
C TYR A 48 1.92 0.96 -8.16
N GLY A 49 0.92 0.49 -7.42
CA GLY A 49 1.07 0.21 -5.99
C GLY A 49 2.08 -0.91 -5.72
N LYS A 50 2.94 -0.75 -4.72
CA LYS A 50 3.89 -1.78 -4.28
C LYS A 50 3.30 -2.65 -3.17
N THR A 51 3.52 -3.95 -3.23
CA THR A 51 3.15 -4.86 -2.14
C THR A 51 4.13 -4.73 -0.99
N ARG A 52 3.72 -5.20 0.21
CA ARG A 52 4.64 -5.32 1.36
C ARG A 52 5.92 -6.07 0.99
N ARG A 53 5.81 -7.14 0.20
CA ARG A 53 6.94 -7.96 -0.22
C ARG A 53 7.90 -7.16 -1.09
N ASP A 54 7.38 -6.39 -2.04
CA ASP A 54 8.20 -5.54 -2.91
C ASP A 54 8.96 -4.49 -2.11
N VAL A 55 8.28 -3.85 -1.15
CA VAL A 55 8.93 -2.84 -0.29
C VAL A 55 10.02 -3.46 0.56
N LEU A 56 9.78 -4.64 1.15
CA LEU A 56 10.82 -5.35 1.90
C LEU A 56 12.01 -5.72 1.02
N CYS A 57 11.76 -6.19 -0.21
CA CYS A 57 12.81 -6.50 -1.17
C CYS A 57 13.68 -5.27 -1.49
N ILE A 58 13.05 -4.11 -1.78
CA ILE A 58 13.77 -2.85 -2.03
C ILE A 58 14.67 -2.48 -0.85
N VAL A 59 14.14 -2.59 0.38
CA VAL A 59 14.89 -2.25 1.60
C VAL A 59 16.00 -3.25 1.84
N GLU A 60 15.75 -4.55 1.65
CA GLU A 60 16.76 -5.61 1.77
C GLU A 60 17.93 -5.37 0.81
N SER A 61 17.65 -5.04 -0.46
CA SER A 61 18.68 -4.68 -1.44
C SER A 61 19.52 -3.49 -0.98
N ALA A 62 18.88 -2.39 -0.55
CA ALA A 62 19.58 -1.17 -0.12
C ALA A 62 20.44 -1.40 1.15
N VAL A 63 19.95 -2.19 2.10
CA VAL A 63 20.64 -2.47 3.36
C VAL A 63 21.78 -3.48 3.17
N ASN A 64 21.62 -4.41 2.21
CA ASN A 64 22.67 -5.37 1.85
C ASN A 64 23.88 -4.66 1.21
N GLU A 65 23.64 -3.66 0.36
CA GLU A 65 24.71 -2.78 -0.18
C GLU A 65 25.47 -2.05 0.94
N SER A 66 24.77 -1.68 2.02
CA SER A 66 25.34 -1.00 3.18
C SER A 66 26.03 -1.93 4.19
N GLY A 67 25.94 -3.27 4.02
CA GLY A 67 26.49 -4.26 4.95
C GLY A 67 25.84 -4.32 6.34
N LYS A 68 24.69 -3.67 6.54
CA LYS A 68 24.02 -3.56 7.85
C LYS A 68 23.08 -4.73 8.18
N LEU A 69 22.87 -5.64 7.22
CA LEU A 69 21.93 -6.75 7.35
C LEU A 69 22.61 -8.02 7.90
N ARG A 70 22.27 -8.42 9.13
CA ARG A 70 22.84 -9.63 9.77
C ARG A 70 22.09 -10.92 9.44
N SER A 71 20.79 -10.85 9.14
CA SER A 71 19.90 -12.01 8.99
C SER A 71 19.39 -12.25 7.58
N GLY A 72 19.92 -11.54 6.57
CA GLY A 72 19.48 -11.63 5.16
C GLY A 72 18.08 -11.06 4.88
N HIS A 73 17.26 -10.82 5.89
CA HIS A 73 15.89 -10.32 5.76
C HIS A 73 15.55 -9.20 6.73
N VAL A 74 14.70 -8.28 6.30
CA VAL A 74 14.17 -7.19 7.12
C VAL A 74 13.01 -7.69 7.98
N SER A 75 13.08 -7.43 9.29
CA SER A 75 12.09 -7.94 10.23
C SER A 75 10.68 -7.34 10.04
N ASP A 76 9.65 -8.13 10.37
CA ASP A 76 8.25 -7.69 10.47
C ASP A 76 8.05 -6.50 11.42
N GLY A 77 8.84 -6.46 12.49
CA GLY A 77 8.83 -5.36 13.45
C GLY A 77 9.24 -4.03 12.82
N TRP A 78 10.19 -4.06 11.87
CA TRP A 78 10.59 -2.89 11.11
C TRP A 78 9.44 -2.38 10.23
N TRP A 79 8.78 -3.27 9.49
CA TRP A 79 7.64 -2.90 8.63
C TRP A 79 6.52 -2.22 9.41
N ARG A 80 6.15 -2.77 10.56
CA ARG A 80 5.13 -2.17 11.44
C ARG A 80 5.53 -0.75 11.86
N ARG A 81 6.76 -0.57 12.34
CA ARG A 81 7.28 0.75 12.73
C ARG A 81 7.33 1.70 11.55
N PHE A 82 7.78 1.26 10.37
CA PHE A 82 7.82 2.09 9.18
C PHE A 82 6.43 2.65 8.85
N LYS A 83 5.39 1.80 8.86
CA LYS A 83 4.01 2.25 8.65
C LYS A 83 3.50 3.21 9.74
N GLU A 84 3.82 2.95 11.01
CA GLU A 84 3.45 3.85 12.12
C GLU A 84 4.06 5.25 11.95
N HIS A 85 5.31 5.35 11.49
CA HIS A 85 5.97 6.63 11.25
C HIS A 85 5.45 7.30 9.96
N GLN A 86 5.04 6.51 8.97
CA GLN A 86 4.55 6.97 7.69
C GLN A 86 3.02 6.92 7.65
N GLY A 87 2.37 7.68 8.56
CA GLY A 87 0.92 7.64 8.80
C GLY A 87 0.02 7.90 7.59
N ASP A 88 0.55 8.45 6.50
CA ASP A 88 -0.18 8.70 5.25
C ASP A 88 -0.23 7.47 4.31
N LEU A 89 0.53 6.40 4.60
CA LEU A 89 0.53 5.19 3.79
C LEU A 89 -0.52 4.20 4.32
N SER A 90 -1.49 3.89 3.48
CA SER A 90 -2.52 2.88 3.76
C SER A 90 -2.31 1.65 2.88
N LEU A 91 -2.36 0.47 3.48
CA LEU A 91 -2.44 -0.79 2.75
C LEU A 91 -3.88 -1.00 2.31
N ARG A 92 -4.09 -1.23 1.01
CA ARG A 92 -5.38 -1.58 0.44
C ARG A 92 -5.32 -2.98 -0.16
N GLN A 93 -6.45 -3.67 -0.11
CA GLN A 93 -6.62 -4.88 -0.90
C GLN A 93 -6.81 -4.46 -2.36
N GLY A 94 -6.04 -5.08 -3.25
CA GLY A 94 -6.23 -4.86 -4.69
C GLY A 94 -7.54 -5.49 -5.16
N ASP A 95 -8.11 -4.93 -6.22
CA ASP A 95 -9.24 -5.54 -6.92
C ASP A 95 -8.86 -6.94 -7.43
N SER A 96 -9.80 -7.87 -7.45
CA SER A 96 -9.57 -9.21 -8.03
C SER A 96 -9.09 -9.15 -9.48
N THR A 97 -9.50 -8.11 -10.21
CA THR A 97 -9.09 -7.86 -11.61
C THR A 97 -7.76 -7.12 -11.74
N ALA A 98 -7.15 -6.66 -10.65
CA ALA A 98 -5.93 -5.85 -10.71
C ALA A 98 -4.76 -6.60 -11.35
N HIS A 99 -4.62 -7.90 -11.05
CA HIS A 99 -3.57 -8.73 -11.65
C HIS A 99 -3.77 -8.90 -13.16
N ALA A 100 -4.99 -9.28 -13.58
CA ALA A 100 -5.33 -9.42 -14.99
C ALA A 100 -5.10 -8.11 -15.76
N ARG A 101 -5.51 -6.96 -15.17
CA ARG A 101 -5.24 -5.64 -15.75
C ARG A 101 -3.74 -5.39 -15.92
N MET A 102 -2.94 -5.69 -14.91
CA MET A 102 -1.48 -5.53 -14.98
C MET A 102 -0.85 -6.40 -16.09
N ASP A 103 -1.27 -7.66 -16.21
CA ASP A 103 -0.76 -8.57 -17.26
C ASP A 103 -1.14 -8.09 -18.67
N THR A 104 -2.33 -7.50 -18.83
CA THR A 104 -2.82 -6.97 -20.11
C THR A 104 -2.27 -5.58 -20.46
N MET A 105 -1.65 -4.87 -19.51
CA MET A 105 -1.06 -3.53 -19.71
C MET A 105 0.33 -3.59 -20.38
N ASN A 106 0.54 -4.52 -21.31
CA ASN A 106 1.71 -4.52 -22.18
C ASN A 106 1.41 -3.75 -23.47
N GLN A 107 2.43 -3.13 -24.05
CA GLN A 107 2.26 -2.25 -25.22
C GLN A 107 1.59 -2.98 -26.39
N GLU A 108 2.03 -4.19 -26.69
CA GLU A 108 1.50 -4.99 -27.81
C GLU A 108 0.00 -5.30 -27.65
N THR A 109 -0.43 -5.68 -26.45
CA THR A 109 -1.82 -6.01 -26.14
C THR A 109 -2.71 -4.78 -26.20
N ILE A 110 -2.21 -3.64 -25.68
CA ILE A 110 -2.92 -2.36 -25.75
C ILE A 110 -3.08 -1.92 -27.21
N ASP A 111 -2.00 -1.96 -27.98
CA ASP A 111 -2.00 -1.57 -29.40
C ASP A 111 -2.94 -2.48 -30.19
N HIS A 112 -2.84 -3.79 -30.01
CA HIS A 112 -3.72 -4.77 -30.66
C HIS A 112 -5.20 -4.55 -30.29
N TYR A 113 -5.50 -4.31 -29.01
CA TYR A 113 -6.86 -4.02 -28.56
C TYR A 113 -7.44 -2.78 -29.25
N PHE A 114 -6.72 -1.66 -29.26
CA PHE A 114 -7.22 -0.42 -29.87
C PHE A 114 -7.27 -0.50 -31.39
N MET A 115 -6.37 -1.24 -32.03
CA MET A 115 -6.46 -1.54 -33.45
C MET A 115 -7.72 -2.33 -33.79
N LEU A 116 -7.96 -3.44 -33.08
CA LEU A 116 -9.14 -4.27 -33.29
C LEU A 116 -10.43 -3.49 -33.02
N LEU A 117 -10.46 -2.68 -31.96
CA LEU A 117 -11.60 -1.82 -31.64
C LEU A 117 -11.88 -0.83 -32.78
N ARG A 118 -10.84 -0.15 -33.27
CA ARG A 118 -10.97 0.81 -34.38
C ARG A 118 -11.45 0.13 -35.65
N GLU A 119 -10.88 -1.02 -36.01
CA GLU A 119 -11.28 -1.80 -37.18
C GLU A 119 -12.75 -2.20 -37.07
N THR A 120 -13.15 -2.82 -35.95
CA THR A 120 -14.53 -3.25 -35.68
C THR A 120 -15.51 -2.08 -35.80
N LEU A 121 -15.22 -0.94 -35.15
CA LEU A 121 -16.08 0.24 -35.20
C LEU A 121 -16.18 0.85 -36.61
N THR A 122 -15.11 0.79 -37.40
CA THR A 122 -15.08 1.32 -38.77
C THR A 122 -15.85 0.41 -39.72
N THR A 123 -15.57 -0.89 -39.68
CA THR A 123 -16.20 -1.92 -40.54
C THR A 123 -17.71 -1.97 -40.35
N HIS A 124 -18.20 -1.77 -39.13
CA HIS A 124 -19.64 -1.77 -38.84
C HIS A 124 -20.28 -0.37 -38.87
N GLY A 125 -19.52 0.69 -39.19
CA GLY A 125 -20.03 2.06 -39.26
C GLY A 125 -20.60 2.59 -37.93
N LEU A 126 -19.96 2.21 -36.82
CA LEU A 126 -20.39 2.46 -35.44
C LEU A 126 -19.71 3.66 -34.78
N LEU A 127 -18.65 4.22 -35.37
CA LEU A 127 -17.85 5.32 -34.79
C LEU A 127 -18.69 6.50 -34.26
N ASN A 128 -19.78 6.84 -34.95
CA ASN A 128 -20.67 7.94 -34.58
C ASN A 128 -22.06 7.47 -34.11
N LYS A 129 -22.20 6.19 -33.74
CA LYS A 129 -23.49 5.56 -33.37
C LYS A 129 -23.39 4.78 -32.06
N PRO A 130 -23.06 5.45 -30.93
CA PRO A 130 -22.93 4.77 -29.65
C PRO A 130 -24.24 4.11 -29.19
N SER A 131 -25.40 4.63 -29.62
CA SER A 131 -26.72 4.06 -29.34
C SER A 131 -26.94 2.66 -29.92
N HIS A 132 -26.07 2.20 -30.83
CA HIS A 132 -26.16 0.87 -31.45
C HIS A 132 -25.19 -0.14 -30.81
N ILE A 133 -24.45 0.25 -29.77
CA ILE A 133 -23.52 -0.61 -29.04
C ILE A 133 -24.20 -1.01 -27.73
N TYR A 134 -24.52 -2.30 -27.61
CA TYR A 134 -25.17 -2.85 -26.43
C TYR A 134 -24.15 -3.62 -25.60
N ASN A 135 -24.07 -3.33 -24.30
CA ASN A 135 -23.30 -4.15 -23.38
C ASN A 135 -24.08 -5.44 -23.10
N VAL A 136 -23.43 -6.58 -23.25
CA VAL A 136 -23.96 -7.89 -22.87
C VAL A 136 -22.90 -8.55 -22.00
N ASP A 137 -23.12 -8.54 -20.68
CA ASP A 137 -22.30 -9.27 -19.74
C ASP A 137 -23.14 -10.26 -18.92
N GLU A 138 -22.52 -11.38 -18.56
CA GLU A 138 -23.15 -12.35 -17.67
C GLU A 138 -22.80 -11.98 -16.23
N THR A 139 -23.80 -11.53 -15.46
CA THR A 139 -23.64 -11.35 -14.02
C THR A 139 -23.98 -12.65 -13.31
N GLY A 140 -22.97 -13.35 -12.79
CA GLY A 140 -23.18 -14.52 -11.93
C GLY A 140 -23.85 -14.14 -10.62
N VAL A 141 -25.13 -14.49 -10.45
CA VAL A 141 -25.84 -14.30 -9.18
C VAL A 141 -25.73 -15.58 -8.37
N PRO A 142 -25.07 -15.59 -7.20
CA PRO A 142 -25.01 -16.79 -6.39
C PRO A 142 -26.42 -17.16 -5.89
N LEU A 143 -26.84 -18.39 -6.15
CA LEU A 143 -28.16 -18.92 -5.71
C LEU A 143 -28.25 -19.13 -4.19
N VAL A 144 -27.12 -19.03 -3.49
CA VAL A 144 -27.05 -19.14 -2.04
C VAL A 144 -27.04 -17.74 -1.45
N VAL A 145 -28.10 -17.39 -0.73
CA VAL A 145 -28.10 -16.24 0.18
C VAL A 145 -27.01 -16.50 1.22
N HIS A 146 -25.92 -15.74 1.18
CA HIS A 146 -25.01 -15.72 2.32
C HIS A 146 -25.81 -15.15 3.49
N LEU A 147 -26.24 -16.02 4.42
CA LEU A 147 -26.64 -15.54 5.74
C LEU A 147 -25.45 -14.74 6.25
N PRO A 148 -25.61 -13.44 6.57
CA PRO A 148 -24.49 -12.69 7.10
C PRO A 148 -23.97 -13.44 8.31
N LEU A 149 -22.69 -13.83 8.26
CA LEU A 149 -21.99 -14.25 9.48
C LEU A 149 -22.23 -13.15 10.51
N PRO A 150 -22.56 -13.49 11.77
CA PRO A 150 -22.73 -12.48 12.81
C PRO A 150 -21.46 -11.63 12.83
N GLN A 151 -21.60 -10.37 12.40
CA GLN A 151 -20.46 -9.47 12.45
C GLN A 151 -20.06 -9.34 13.91
N PRO A 152 -18.76 -9.43 14.26
CA PRO A 152 -18.34 -9.08 15.61
C PRO A 152 -18.82 -7.66 15.85
N LEU A 153 -19.58 -7.46 16.93
CA LEU A 153 -20.18 -6.19 17.35
C LEU A 153 -19.17 -5.05 17.20
N HIS A 154 -19.22 -4.35 16.08
CA HIS A 154 -18.56 -3.06 15.93
C HIS A 154 -19.38 -2.12 16.82
N ILE A 155 -18.85 -1.87 18.02
CA ILE A 155 -19.32 -0.79 18.89
C ILE A 155 -18.96 0.52 18.16
N CYS A 156 -19.83 0.95 17.26
CA CYS A 156 -19.84 2.33 16.81
C CYS A 156 -20.30 3.18 18.02
N PRO A 157 -19.54 4.20 18.44
CA PRO A 157 -20.04 5.14 19.44
C PRO A 157 -21.29 5.82 18.88
N PRO A 158 -22.32 6.08 19.72
CA PRO A 158 -23.55 6.71 19.27
C PRO A 158 -23.25 8.08 18.69
N VAL A 159 -23.70 8.29 17.44
CA VAL A 159 -23.79 9.61 16.83
C VAL A 159 -24.72 10.44 17.72
N LEU A 160 -24.17 11.40 18.44
CA LEU A 160 -24.94 12.41 19.16
C LEU A 160 -25.86 13.11 18.14
N PRO A 161 -27.19 13.19 18.39
CA PRO A 161 -28.07 13.97 17.53
C PRO A 161 -27.63 15.43 17.58
N LEU A 162 -27.35 16.01 16.42
CA LEU A 162 -27.18 17.44 16.28
C LEU A 162 -28.48 18.11 16.74
N LEU A 163 -28.41 18.81 17.87
CA LEU A 163 -29.42 19.76 18.31
C LEU A 163 -29.69 20.73 17.16
N GLN A 164 -30.89 20.66 16.57
CA GLN A 164 -31.40 21.76 15.78
C GLN A 164 -31.64 22.94 16.75
N PRO A 165 -31.17 24.16 16.43
CA PRO A 165 -31.50 25.31 17.23
C PRO A 165 -32.99 25.59 17.08
N ALA A 166 -33.67 25.73 18.21
CA ALA A 166 -34.95 26.39 18.25
C ALA A 166 -34.73 27.87 17.89
N GLN A 167 -35.46 28.35 16.88
CA GLN A 167 -36.15 29.65 16.76
C GLN A 167 -36.72 29.76 15.33
#